data_AF-A0A2S6TRP7-F1
#
_entry.id   AF-A0A2S6TRP7-F1
#
_cell.length_a   1.000
_cell.length_b   1.000
_cell.length_c   1.000
_cell.angle_alpha   90.00
_cell.angle_beta   90.00
_cell.angle_gamma   90.00
#
_symmetry.space_group_name_H-M   'P 1'
#
loop_
_entity.id
_entity.type
_entity.pdbx_description
1 polymer ?
#
loop_
_entity_poly.entity_id
_entity_poly.type
_entity_poly.pdbx_seq_one_letter_code
_entity_poly.pdbx_strand_id
1 'polypeptide(L)' 'MPESHSPRLAVFDCDGTLVDSQHSIISSMFSAFDARVHPRPEAEAVRQVVGLPLREAMVRLLPDAGPDDHD' A
#
# COMPACT_ATOMS: atom_id res chain seq x y z
N MET A 1 -3.10 43.27 -8.62
CA MET A 1 -2.64 41.99 -9.20
C MET A 1 -2.27 41.10 -8.01
N PRO A 2 -2.88 39.92 -7.82
CA PRO A 2 -2.43 39.05 -6.73
C PRO A 2 -1.02 38.55 -7.04
N GLU A 3 -0.11 38.72 -6.08
CA GLU A 3 1.27 38.25 -6.19
C GLU A 3 1.29 36.72 -6.26
N SER A 4 1.77 36.19 -7.39
CA SER A 4 1.91 34.74 -7.59
C SER A 4 3.09 34.24 -6.75
N HIS A 5 2.81 33.56 -5.65
CA HIS A 5 3.83 32.93 -4.83
C HIS A 5 4.12 31.54 -5.40
N SER A 6 5.25 31.39 -6.10
CA SER A 6 5.72 30.08 -6.54
C SER A 6 6.09 29.20 -5.33
N PRO A 7 5.76 27.90 -5.33
CA PRO A 7 6.10 27.02 -4.24
C PRO A 7 7.63 26.94 -4.11
N ARG A 8 8.14 27.20 -2.90
CA ARG A 8 9.58 27.11 -2.59
C ARG A 8 10.04 25.68 -2.32
N LEU A 9 9.10 24.78 -2.05
CA LEU A 9 9.31 23.34 -1.83
C LEU A 9 8.04 22.57 -2.25
N ALA A 10 8.23 21.44 -2.92
CA ALA A 10 7.19 20.46 -3.17
C ALA A 10 7.74 19.08 -2.81
N VAL A 11 6.94 18.29 -2.07
CA VAL A 11 7.26 16.91 -1.70
C VAL A 11 6.21 16.03 -2.36
N PHE A 12 6.67 14.93 -2.94
CA PHE A 12 5.83 13.97 -3.65
C PHE A 12 5.99 12.61 -2.99
N ASP A 13 4.86 11.92 -2.86
CA ASP A 13 4.87 10.50 -2.56
C ASP A 13 5.41 9.70 -3.76
N CYS A 14 5.83 8.45 -3.56
CA CYS A 14 6.36 7.61 -4.62
C CYS A 14 5.24 6.84 -5.33
N ASP A 15 4.60 5.92 -4.59
CA ASP A 15 3.64 4.96 -5.14
C ASP A 15 2.32 5.64 -5.50
N GLY A 16 1.89 5.50 -6.76
CA GLY A 16 0.67 6.15 -7.26
C GLY A 16 0.79 7.66 -7.47
N THR A 17 1.94 8.28 -7.17
CA THR A 17 2.21 9.70 -7.43
C THR A 17 3.33 9.88 -8.46
N LEU A 18 4.54 9.37 -8.19
CA LEU A 18 5.66 9.41 -9.12
C LEU A 18 5.77 8.15 -9.98
N VAL A 19 5.31 7.01 -9.45
CA VAL A 19 5.42 5.70 -10.09
C VAL A 19 4.08 4.98 -10.06
N ASP A 20 3.64 4.43 -11.19
CA ASP A 20 2.52 3.48 -11.23
C ASP A 20 3.00 2.09 -10.79
N SER A 21 3.05 1.88 -9.48
CA SER A 21 3.57 0.66 -8.84
C SER A 21 2.50 -0.37 -8.50
N GLN A 22 1.24 -0.14 -8.89
CA GLN A 22 0.10 -0.96 -8.48
C GLN A 22 0.29 -2.45 -8.77
N HIS A 23 0.73 -2.79 -9.97
CA HIS A 23 0.91 -4.19 -10.36
C HIS A 23 1.95 -4.90 -9.49
N SER A 24 3.08 -4.23 -9.23
CA SER A 24 4.17 -4.77 -8.42
C SER A 24 3.76 -4.95 -6.96
N ILE A 25 3.01 -4.00 -6.41
CA ILE A 25 2.50 -4.08 -5.03
C ILE A 25 1.52 -5.24 -4.91
N ILE A 26 0.55 -5.36 -5.83
CA ILE A 26 -0.44 -6.45 -5.82
C ILE A 26 0.25 -7.81 -5.97
N SER A 27 1.18 -7.94 -6.91
CA SER A 27 1.92 -9.18 -7.12
C SER A 27 2.73 -9.59 -5.89
N SER A 28 3.38 -8.63 -5.24
CA SER A 28 4.14 -8.87 -4.00
C SER A 28 3.23 -9.30 -2.85
N MET A 29 2.09 -8.63 -2.69
CA MET A 29 1.11 -8.98 -1.66
C MET A 29 0.56 -10.39 -1.89
N PHE A 30 0.19 -10.74 -3.12
CA PHE A 30 -0.28 -12.09 -3.44
C PHE A 30 0.79 -13.14 -3.16
N SER A 31 2.06 -12.85 -3.48
CA SER A 31 3.17 -13.75 -3.19
C SER A 31 3.34 -13.98 -1.67
N ALA A 32 3.15 -12.93 -0.85
CA ALA A 32 3.20 -13.06 0.61
C ALA A 32 2.05 -13.93 1.16
N PHE A 33 0.83 -13.73 0.65
CA PHE A 33 -0.33 -14.54 1.00
C PHE A 33 -0.14 -16.00 0.60
N ASP A 34 0.36 -16.26 -0.62
CA ASP A 34 0.65 -17.62 -1.08
C ASP A 34 1.70 -18.32 -0.20
N ALA A 35 2.76 -17.61 0.18
CA ALA A 35 3.84 -18.14 1.01
C ALA A 35 3.37 -18.55 2.42
N ARG A 36 2.34 -17.88 2.94
CA ARG A 36 1.73 -18.17 4.24
C ARG A 36 0.46 -19.05 4.13
N VAL A 37 0.10 -19.50 2.92
CA VAL A 37 -1.09 -20.32 2.64
C VAL A 37 -2.39 -19.62 3.05
N HIS A 38 -2.42 -18.29 2.93
CA HIS A 38 -3.61 -17.48 3.16
C HIS A 38 -4.39 -17.28 1.85
N PRO A 39 -5.74 -17.18 1.91
CA PRO A 39 -6.52 -16.82 0.73
C PRO A 39 -6.19 -15.40 0.29
N ARG A 40 -5.86 -15.23 -0.99
CA ARG A 40 -5.52 -13.91 -1.52
C ARG A 40 -6.67 -12.92 -1.33
N PRO A 41 -6.38 -11.68 -0.93
CA PRO A 41 -7.38 -10.63 -0.90
C PRO A 41 -7.72 -10.18 -2.32
N GLU A 42 -8.85 -9.49 -2.47
CA GLU A 42 -9.15 -8.82 -3.72
C GLU A 42 -8.08 -7.77 -4.04
N ALA A 43 -7.72 -7.64 -5.31
CA ALA A 43 -6.72 -6.67 -5.74
C ALA A 43 -7.09 -5.22 -5.35
N GLU A 44 -8.38 -4.93 -5.22
CA GLU A 44 -8.86 -3.63 -4.76
C GLU A 44 -8.61 -3.39 -3.27
N ALA A 45 -8.78 -4.42 -2.43
CA ALA A 45 -8.47 -4.33 -1.01
C ALA A 45 -6.98 -4.03 -0.79
N VAL A 46 -6.09 -4.62 -1.61
CA VAL A 46 -4.65 -4.32 -1.59
C VAL A 46 -4.37 -2.86 -1.97
N ARG A 47 -5.06 -2.32 -2.99
CA ARG A 47 -4.88 -0.90 -3.39
C ARG A 47 -5.30 0.07 -2.29
N GLN A 48 -6.36 -0.24 -1.56
CA GLN A 48 -6.88 0.63 -0.50
C GLN A 48 -5.95 0.77 0.71
N VAL A 49 -4.96 -0.12 0.85
CA VAL A 49 -3.98 -0.09 1.94
C VAL A 49 -2.62 0.45 1.52
N VAL A 50 -2.42 0.80 0.24
CA VAL A 50 -1.18 1.41 -0.24
C VAL A 50 -0.95 2.77 0.44
N GLY A 51 0.27 2.99 0.92
CA GLY A 51 0.66 4.18 1.67
C GLY A 51 0.54 4.05 3.20
N LEU A 52 -0.09 2.97 3.70
CA LEU A 52 -0.09 2.65 5.13
C LEU A 52 1.21 1.96 5.56
N PRO A 53 1.57 2.02 6.85
CA PRO A 53 2.57 1.12 7.40
C PRO A 53 2.19 -0.35 7.13
N LEU A 54 3.15 -1.18 6.70
CA LEU A 54 2.89 -2.56 6.27
C LEU A 54 2.10 -3.37 7.30
N ARG A 55 2.46 -3.28 8.58
CA ARG A 55 1.76 -3.97 9.67
C ARG A 55 0.28 -3.56 9.75
N GLU A 56 -0.01 -2.28 9.59
CA GLU A 56 -1.40 -1.78 9.59
C GLU A 56 -2.16 -2.27 8.35
N ALA A 57 -1.49 -2.31 7.19
CA ALA A 57 -2.06 -2.88 5.97
C ALA A 57 -2.43 -4.37 6.17
N MET A 58 -1.54 -5.16 6.77
CA MET A 58 -1.78 -6.59 7.03
C MET A 58 -2.91 -6.81 8.03
N VAL A 59 -3.02 -6.02 9.10
CA VAL A 59 -4.16 -6.07 10.02
C VAL A 59 -5.49 -5.83 9.30
N ARG A 60 -5.52 -4.92 8.31
CA ARG A 60 -6.74 -4.65 7.53
C ARG A 60 -7.05 -5.76 6.52
N LEU A 61 -6.04 -6.38 5.93
CA LEU A 61 -6.21 -7.44 4.93
C LEU A 61 -6.45 -8.84 5.55
N LEU A 62 -5.95 -9.08 6.76
CA LEU A 62 -6.07 -10.34 7.51
C LEU A 62 -6.52 -10.07 8.95
N PRO A 63 -7.73 -9.52 9.18
CA PRO A 63 -8.17 -9.10 10.51
C PRO A 63 -8.23 -10.23 11.54
N ASP A 64 -8.48 -11.46 11.07
CA ASP A 64 -8.63 -12.64 11.93
C ASP A 64 -7.33 -13.44 12.11
N ALA A 65 -6.22 -13.01 11.49
CA ALA A 65 -4.94 -13.70 11.60
C ALA A 65 -4.18 -13.35 12.88
N GLY A 66 -3.23 -14.21 13.26
CA GLY A 66 -2.40 -13.98 14.44
C GLY A 66 -1.37 -12.87 14.24
N PRO A 67 -0.76 -12.34 15.32
CA PRO A 67 0.25 -11.28 15.24
C PRO A 67 1.42 -11.60 14.29
N ASP A 68 1.83 -12.87 14.23
CA ASP A 68 2.93 -13.34 13.39
C ASP A 68 2.63 -13.30 11.88
N ASP A 69 1.35 -13.17 11.51
CA ASP A 69 0.89 -13.00 10.13
C ASP A 69 0.72 -11.52 9.75
N HIS A 70 0.81 -10.61 10.73
CA HIS A 70 0.75 -9.16 10.50
C HIS A 70 2.14 -8.50 10.41
N ASP A 71 3.19 -9.25 10.74
CA ASP A 71 4.59 -8.80 10.73
C ASP A 71 5.38 -9.30 9.50
#